data_AF-A0A3Q4I8W3-F1
#
_entry.id   AF-A0A3Q4I8W3-F1
#
_cell.length_a   1.000
_cell.length_b   1.000
_cell.length_c   1.000
_cell.angle_alpha   90.00
_cell.angle_beta   90.00
_cell.angle_gamma   90.00
#
_symmetry.space_group_name_H-M   'P 1'
#
loop_
_entity.id
_entity.type
_entity.pdbx_description
1 polymer ?
#
loop_
_entity_poly.entity_id
_entity_poly.type
_entity_poly.pdbx_seq_one_letter_code
_entity_poly.pdbx_strand_id
1 'polypeptide(L)'
;PLVWIALRAQHPRSIWLTVLPMLLTVLLVAVWAEGQDYYELLGVSREATTKEIRRAFKQLALTMHPDKNPGDPSAHEKFLQVNRAYEVLKDEDLRKKYDKYGEKGLDEQQGGRYESWNYYRYDFGIYDDDLEIITLDSGDFEAAVNSGEIWFINFYFPRCSHCHQLAPTWRDFAKEMDGVIRIGAVNCGDNNHLCRRKGINSYPSLYIYRSGQVPEKFNGERNRDNLVRFSMQFITTTITQLWQGNVFSEIESAFSSGLSWLITFCSDSGGNTCAQSAFFCMLTHT
;
A
#
# COMPACT_ATOMS: atom_id res chain seq x y z
N PRO A 1 12.83 -0.17 99.66
CA PRO A 1 11.89 0.58 98.79
C PRO A 1 12.38 0.56 97.33
N LEU A 2 11.97 -0.47 96.58
CA LEU A 2 12.35 -0.70 95.18
C LEU A 2 11.32 -0.05 94.27
N VAL A 3 11.71 0.99 93.53
CA VAL A 3 10.90 1.64 92.51
C VAL A 3 11.10 0.89 91.19
N TRP A 4 10.06 0.17 90.75
CA TRP A 4 10.00 -0.43 89.42
C TRP A 4 9.54 0.61 88.40
N ILE A 5 10.42 1.02 87.48
CA ILE A 5 10.07 1.86 86.33
C ILE A 5 9.54 0.93 85.22
N ALA A 6 8.25 1.02 84.93
CA ALA A 6 7.61 0.32 83.82
C ALA A 6 7.88 1.06 82.50
N LEU A 7 8.76 0.51 81.66
CA LEU A 7 8.93 0.92 80.26
C LEU A 7 7.78 0.35 79.42
N ARG A 8 6.82 1.21 79.07
CA ARG A 8 5.71 0.88 78.17
C ARG A 8 6.17 1.10 76.72
N ALA A 9 6.50 0.03 76.00
CA ALA A 9 6.83 0.09 74.58
C ALA A 9 5.58 0.48 73.77
N GLN A 10 5.58 1.69 73.20
CA GLN A 10 4.57 2.12 72.24
C GLN A 10 4.91 1.53 70.86
N HIS A 11 4.22 0.45 70.47
CA HIS A 11 4.23 0.00 69.08
C HIS A 11 3.41 0.98 68.23
N PRO A 12 3.97 1.59 67.17
CA PRO A 12 3.26 2.54 66.34
C PRO A 12 2.31 1.80 65.38
N ARG A 13 1.06 1.62 65.81
CA ARG A 13 -0.04 1.08 64.98
C ARG A 13 -0.36 1.95 63.74
N SER A 14 0.24 3.13 63.61
CA SER A 14 -0.03 4.09 62.52
C SER A 14 0.80 3.87 61.25
N ILE A 15 1.93 3.16 61.31
CA ILE A 15 2.83 2.98 60.16
C ILE A 15 2.20 2.04 59.12
N TRP A 16 1.50 0.99 59.59
CA TRP A 16 0.87 0.01 58.70
C TRP A 16 -0.36 0.56 57.95
N LEU A 17 -1.01 1.61 58.45
CA LEU A 17 -2.18 2.22 57.81
C LEU A 17 -1.82 3.16 56.65
N THR A 18 -0.60 3.70 56.63
CA THR A 18 -0.13 4.57 55.55
C THR A 18 0.77 3.84 54.55
N VAL A 19 1.61 2.91 55.03
CA VAL A 19 2.56 2.19 54.17
C VAL A 19 1.87 1.17 53.27
N LEU A 20 0.79 0.53 53.74
CA LEU A 20 0.06 -0.50 52.99
C LEU A 20 -0.70 0.05 51.76
N PRO A 21 -1.48 1.15 51.85
CA PRO A 21 -2.07 1.76 50.66
C PRO A 21 -1.03 2.40 49.74
N MET A 22 0.10 2.91 50.28
CA MET A 22 1.19 3.45 49.47
C MET A 22 1.90 2.35 48.65
N LEU A 23 2.16 1.20 49.27
CA LEU A 23 2.63 -0.01 48.59
C LEU A 23 1.61 -0.55 47.58
N LEU A 24 0.32 -0.52 47.92
CA LEU A 24 -0.76 -0.94 47.01
C LEU A 24 -0.84 0.00 45.79
N THR A 25 -0.66 1.32 45.98
CA THR A 25 -0.61 2.29 44.87
C THR A 25 0.65 2.14 44.03
N VAL A 26 1.80 1.85 44.63
CA VAL A 26 3.05 1.57 43.89
C VAL A 26 2.93 0.27 43.11
N LEU A 27 2.31 -0.77 43.69
CA LEU A 27 1.97 -2.02 43.00
C LEU A 27 0.96 -1.79 41.88
N LEU A 28 -0.08 -0.96 42.09
CA LEU A 28 -1.07 -0.60 41.08
C LEU A 28 -0.47 0.18 39.91
N VAL A 29 0.52 1.05 40.14
CA VAL A 29 1.23 1.78 39.07
C VAL A 29 2.19 0.85 38.31
N ALA A 30 2.82 -0.11 38.99
CA ALA A 30 3.72 -1.08 38.34
C ALA A 30 3.01 -2.06 37.38
N VAL A 31 1.68 -2.18 37.43
CA VAL A 31 0.90 -3.04 36.50
C VAL A 31 0.72 -2.40 35.11
N TRP A 32 0.97 -1.11 34.92
CA TRP A 32 0.72 -0.40 33.64
C TRP A 32 1.94 -0.26 32.72
N ALA A 33 3.02 -0.99 32.97
CA ALA A 33 4.15 -1.04 32.05
C ALA A 33 3.94 -2.15 31.00
N GLU A 34 2.84 -2.08 30.26
CA GLU A 34 2.67 -2.87 29.03
C GLU A 34 3.36 -2.14 27.87
N GLY A 35 4.18 -2.86 27.11
CA GLY A 35 4.91 -2.31 25.98
C GLY A 35 3.97 -1.60 25.00
N GLN A 36 4.42 -0.46 24.46
CA GLN A 36 3.62 0.33 23.52
C GLN A 36 3.20 -0.52 22.32
N ASP A 37 1.90 -0.47 22.01
CA ASP A 37 1.33 -1.17 20.88
C ASP A 37 1.88 -0.61 19.55
N TYR A 38 2.15 -1.48 18.58
CA TYR A 38 2.79 -1.11 17.32
C TYR A 38 1.89 -0.22 16.46
N TYR A 39 0.57 -0.39 16.54
CA TYR A 39 -0.37 0.47 15.82
C TYR A 39 -0.41 1.87 16.43
N GLU A 40 -0.38 1.97 17.76
CA GLU A 40 -0.28 3.24 18.48
C GLU A 40 1.05 3.95 18.20
N LEU A 41 2.17 3.21 18.15
CA LEU A 41 3.48 3.75 17.79
C LEU A 41 3.51 4.39 16.39
N LEU A 42 2.80 3.78 15.44
CA LEU A 42 2.68 4.30 14.07
C LEU A 42 1.54 5.31 13.91
N GLY A 43 0.65 5.45 14.90
CA GLY A 43 -0.52 6.33 14.84
C GLY A 43 -1.57 5.87 13.84
N VAL A 44 -1.77 4.56 13.70
CA VAL A 44 -2.73 3.95 12.75
C VAL A 44 -3.73 3.03 13.46
N SER A 45 -4.86 2.75 12.82
CA SER A 45 -5.84 1.77 13.34
C SER A 45 -5.33 0.34 13.18
N ARG A 46 -5.86 -0.59 13.98
CA ARG A 46 -5.58 -2.03 13.82
C ARG A 46 -6.08 -2.58 12.48
N GLU A 47 -7.08 -1.95 11.90
CA GLU A 47 -7.67 -2.27 10.60
C GLU A 47 -6.95 -1.58 9.43
N ALA A 48 -5.88 -0.81 9.69
CA ALA A 48 -5.17 -0.08 8.65
C ALA A 48 -4.59 -1.00 7.57
N THR A 49 -4.69 -0.57 6.33
CA THR A 49 -4.10 -1.25 5.18
C THR A 49 -2.58 -1.14 5.17
N THR A 50 -1.89 -2.04 4.49
CA THR A 50 -0.42 -2.00 4.33
C THR A 50 0.06 -0.68 3.70
N LYS A 51 -0.76 -0.07 2.83
CA LYS A 51 -0.52 1.25 2.24
C LYS A 51 -0.57 2.37 3.30
N GLU A 52 -1.57 2.35 4.19
CA GLU A 52 -1.69 3.33 5.27
C GLU A 52 -0.55 3.21 6.29
N ILE A 53 -0.20 1.98 6.66
CA ILE A 53 0.94 1.69 7.55
C ILE A 53 2.24 2.24 6.95
N ARG A 54 2.51 1.97 5.66
CA ARG A 54 3.69 2.51 4.95
C ARG A 54 3.69 4.04 4.91
N ARG A 55 2.54 4.67 4.60
CA ARG A 55 2.44 6.14 4.57
C ARG A 55 2.69 6.75 5.95
N ALA A 56 2.10 6.20 7.01
CA ALA A 56 2.32 6.67 8.37
C ALA A 56 3.79 6.52 8.79
N PHE A 57 4.37 5.33 8.59
CA PHE A 57 5.79 5.09 8.85
C PHE A 57 6.70 6.05 8.07
N LYS A 58 6.42 6.31 6.79
CA LYS A 58 7.20 7.26 5.98
C LYS A 58 7.23 8.65 6.61
N GLN A 59 6.10 9.15 7.10
CA GLN A 59 6.04 10.47 7.74
C GLN A 59 6.85 10.50 9.06
N LEU A 60 6.75 9.44 9.87
CA LEU A 60 7.56 9.30 11.08
C LEU A 60 9.05 9.19 10.75
N ALA A 61 9.41 8.39 9.74
CA ALA A 61 10.79 8.26 9.29
C ALA A 61 11.36 9.59 8.81
N LEU A 62 10.61 10.40 8.07
CA LEU A 62 11.11 11.69 7.59
C LEU A 62 11.33 12.72 8.70
N THR A 63 10.60 12.62 9.80
CA THR A 63 10.64 13.59 10.91
C THR A 63 11.55 13.13 12.04
N MET A 64 11.52 11.84 12.40
CA MET A 64 12.21 11.27 13.55
C MET A 64 13.57 10.66 13.22
N HIS A 65 13.97 10.57 11.95
CA HIS A 65 15.24 9.93 11.59
C HIS A 65 16.43 10.53 12.36
N PRO A 66 17.37 9.72 12.88
CA PRO A 66 18.53 10.21 13.63
C PRO A 66 19.38 11.23 12.87
N ASP A 67 19.59 11.05 11.56
CA ASP A 67 20.30 12.01 10.71
C ASP A 67 19.71 13.44 10.72
N LYS A 68 18.40 13.58 10.97
CA LYS A 68 17.72 14.88 11.05
C LYS A 68 17.59 15.39 12.49
N ASN A 69 17.93 14.56 13.48
CA ASN A 69 17.82 14.86 14.90
C ASN A 69 19.15 14.59 15.65
N PRO A 70 20.29 15.17 15.21
CA PRO A 70 21.60 14.89 15.82
C PRO A 70 21.74 15.38 17.26
N GLY A 71 20.85 16.26 17.73
CA GLY A 71 20.86 16.80 19.09
C GLY A 71 20.09 15.96 20.12
N ASP A 72 19.31 14.96 19.70
CA ASP A 72 18.58 14.07 20.61
C ASP A 72 19.31 12.71 20.71
N PRO A 73 19.97 12.39 21.84
CA PRO A 73 20.65 11.10 22.02
C PRO A 73 19.69 9.91 22.00
N SER A 74 18.39 10.13 22.24
CA SER A 74 17.35 9.10 22.20
C SER A 74 16.72 8.89 20.82
N ALA A 75 17.07 9.72 19.82
CA ALA A 75 16.47 9.64 18.48
C ALA A 75 16.69 8.27 17.82
N HIS A 76 17.88 7.67 18.00
CA HIS A 76 18.18 6.34 17.48
C HIS A 76 17.26 5.26 18.06
N GLU A 77 17.12 5.23 19.38
CA GLU A 77 16.30 4.23 20.08
C GLU A 77 14.82 4.37 19.73
N LYS A 78 14.29 5.60 19.73
CA LYS A 78 12.91 5.89 19.32
C LYS A 78 12.65 5.45 17.88
N PHE A 79 13.57 5.76 16.97
CA PHE A 79 13.40 5.38 15.56
C PHE A 79 13.50 3.86 15.37
N LEU A 80 14.34 3.18 16.16
CA LEU A 80 14.44 1.72 16.14
C LEU A 80 13.12 1.06 16.56
N GLN A 81 12.43 1.59 17.57
CA GLN A 81 11.10 1.10 17.98
C GLN A 81 10.05 1.27 16.88
N VAL A 82 10.00 2.45 16.26
CA VAL A 82 9.11 2.74 15.13
C VAL A 82 9.42 1.84 13.93
N ASN A 83 10.70 1.61 13.63
CA ASN A 83 11.13 0.72 12.55
C ASN A 83 10.75 -0.73 12.83
N ARG A 84 10.94 -1.22 14.07
CA ARG A 84 10.49 -2.57 14.46
C ARG A 84 8.98 -2.73 14.28
N ALA A 85 8.19 -1.76 14.73
CA ALA A 85 6.74 -1.76 14.54
C ALA A 85 6.36 -1.86 13.06
N TYR A 86 7.01 -1.07 12.21
CA TYR A 86 6.80 -1.12 10.76
C TYR A 86 7.19 -2.47 10.13
N GLU A 87 8.36 -3.02 10.47
CA GLU A 87 8.83 -4.30 9.92
C GLU A 87 7.90 -5.47 10.24
N VAL A 88 7.25 -5.42 11.40
CA VAL A 88 6.26 -6.43 11.82
C VAL A 88 4.92 -6.19 11.14
N LEU A 89 4.43 -4.95 11.13
CA LEU A 89 3.09 -4.64 10.62
C LEU A 89 2.99 -4.63 9.09
N LYS A 90 4.12 -4.47 8.37
CA LYS A 90 4.15 -4.55 6.90
C LYS A 90 4.02 -5.98 6.37
N ASP A 91 4.48 -6.97 7.14
CA ASP A 91 4.45 -8.38 6.76
C ASP A 91 3.17 -9.01 7.31
N GLU A 92 2.34 -9.60 6.45
CA GLU A 92 1.05 -10.14 6.88
C GLU A 92 1.16 -11.25 7.92
N ASP A 93 2.17 -12.12 7.80
CA ASP A 93 2.31 -13.28 8.68
C ASP A 93 2.82 -12.84 10.05
N LEU A 94 3.76 -11.90 10.09
CA LEU A 94 4.23 -11.28 11.33
C LEU A 94 3.13 -10.44 11.98
N ARG A 95 2.37 -9.68 11.21
CA ARG A 95 1.22 -8.91 11.70
C ARG A 95 0.17 -9.84 12.34
N LYS A 96 -0.21 -10.94 11.67
CA LYS A 96 -1.12 -11.95 12.23
C LYS A 96 -0.58 -12.55 13.55
N LYS A 97 0.73 -12.80 13.64
CA LYS A 97 1.38 -13.31 14.85
C LYS A 97 1.33 -12.29 15.98
N TYR A 98 1.61 -11.02 15.66
CA TYR A 98 1.54 -9.90 16.59
C TYR A 98 0.11 -9.68 17.10
N ASP A 99 -0.88 -9.68 16.22
CA ASP A 99 -2.29 -9.52 16.60
C ASP A 99 -2.79 -10.63 17.53
N LYS A 100 -2.24 -11.84 17.40
CA LYS A 100 -2.63 -12.99 18.22
C LYS A 100 -1.89 -13.10 19.56
N TYR A 101 -0.61 -12.76 19.59
CA TYR A 101 0.28 -13.06 20.73
C TYR A 101 1.03 -11.84 21.27
N GLY A 102 0.86 -10.66 20.68
CA GLY A 102 1.64 -9.46 20.95
C GLY A 102 3.13 -9.65 20.63
N GLU A 103 3.98 -8.79 21.21
CA GLU A 103 5.43 -8.85 21.02
C GLU A 103 6.06 -10.16 21.52
N LYS A 104 5.44 -10.84 22.51
CA LYS A 104 5.88 -12.14 23.02
C LYS A 104 5.87 -13.25 21.96
N GLY A 105 5.05 -13.08 20.91
CA GLY A 105 5.01 -14.00 19.78
C GLY A 105 6.13 -13.77 18.79
N LEU A 106 6.86 -12.67 18.83
CA LEU A 106 7.84 -12.29 17.81
C LEU A 106 9.26 -12.71 18.22
N ASP A 107 10.11 -12.96 17.23
CA ASP A 107 11.51 -13.28 17.48
C ASP A 107 12.29 -11.97 17.67
N GLU A 108 13.06 -11.84 18.76
CA GLU A 108 13.76 -10.60 19.15
C GLU A 108 14.72 -10.04 18.08
N GLN A 109 15.17 -10.87 17.13
CA GLN A 109 16.12 -10.48 16.08
C GLN A 109 15.50 -9.65 14.94
N GLN A 110 14.18 -9.51 14.87
CA GLN A 110 13.50 -8.75 13.83
C GLN A 110 13.43 -7.25 14.20
N GLY A 111 14.06 -6.37 13.41
CA GLY A 111 13.93 -4.90 13.55
C GLY A 111 15.23 -4.07 13.73
N GLY A 112 16.41 -4.68 13.64
CA GLY A 112 17.68 -4.02 14.01
C GLY A 112 18.29 -3.03 13.00
N ARG A 113 17.81 -2.95 11.75
CA ARG A 113 18.39 -2.08 10.72
C ARG A 113 17.32 -1.22 10.06
N TYR A 114 17.57 0.08 10.02
CA TYR A 114 16.81 1.04 9.25
C TYR A 114 17.70 1.63 8.14
N GLU A 115 17.07 2.17 7.12
CA GLU A 115 17.75 2.80 5.99
C GLU A 115 18.00 4.29 6.21
N SER A 116 18.79 4.94 5.34
CA SER A 116 19.09 6.38 5.49
C SER A 116 17.85 7.26 5.27
N TRP A 117 17.89 8.50 5.79
CA TRP A 117 16.79 9.45 5.57
C TRP A 117 16.47 9.67 4.09
N ASN A 118 17.50 9.72 3.23
CA ASN A 118 17.33 9.88 1.79
C ASN A 118 16.55 8.71 1.16
N TYR A 119 16.76 7.48 1.65
CA TYR A 119 16.00 6.33 1.18
C TYR A 119 14.50 6.50 1.48
N TYR A 120 14.13 6.86 2.71
CA TYR A 120 12.72 7.09 3.05
C TYR A 120 12.09 8.25 2.27
N ARG A 121 12.91 9.24 1.88
CA ARG A 121 12.45 10.41 1.14
C ARG A 121 12.20 10.15 -0.34
N TYR A 122 13.02 9.31 -0.98
CA TYR A 122 13.03 9.17 -2.45
C TYR A 122 12.72 7.75 -2.94
N ASP A 123 13.07 6.73 -2.17
CA ASP A 123 13.03 5.32 -2.59
C ASP A 123 11.90 4.52 -1.93
N PHE A 124 11.39 5.01 -0.80
CA PHE A 124 10.36 4.33 -0.03
C PHE A 124 8.94 4.73 -0.46
N GLY A 125 8.10 3.72 -0.72
CA GLY A 125 6.71 3.92 -1.10
C GLY A 125 6.57 4.77 -2.36
N ILE A 126 7.30 4.44 -3.43
CA ILE A 126 7.40 5.25 -4.65
C ILE A 126 6.03 5.63 -5.22
N TYR A 127 5.05 4.72 -5.13
CA TYR A 127 3.72 4.89 -5.71
C TYR A 127 2.59 5.00 -4.66
N ASP A 128 2.92 5.20 -3.38
CA ASP A 128 1.89 5.18 -2.31
C ASP A 128 0.99 6.41 -2.31
N ASP A 129 1.40 7.49 -2.95
CA ASP A 129 0.60 8.71 -3.09
C ASP A 129 -0.12 8.81 -4.45
N ASP A 130 0.08 7.82 -5.32
CA ASP A 130 -0.56 7.71 -6.63
C ASP A 130 -1.82 6.84 -6.49
N LEU A 131 -2.99 7.35 -6.85
CA LEU A 131 -4.27 6.66 -6.65
C LEU A 131 -4.53 5.62 -7.75
N GLU A 132 -4.06 5.93 -8.95
CA GLU A 132 -4.25 5.12 -10.16
C GLU A 132 -3.28 3.92 -10.21
N ILE A 133 -2.29 3.88 -9.33
CA ILE A 133 -1.29 2.80 -9.25
C ILE A 133 -1.54 1.95 -8.01
N ILE A 134 -1.79 0.67 -8.24
CA ILE A 134 -2.04 -0.31 -7.18
C ILE A 134 -0.72 -1.02 -6.87
N THR A 135 -0.25 -0.87 -5.64
CA THR A 135 0.95 -1.59 -5.18
C THR A 135 0.53 -3.00 -4.77
N LEU A 136 1.13 -4.01 -5.41
CA LEU A 136 0.79 -5.41 -5.22
C LEU A 136 1.91 -6.10 -4.46
N ASP A 137 1.54 -6.91 -3.47
CA ASP A 137 2.43 -7.83 -2.78
C ASP A 137 2.16 -9.29 -3.20
N SER A 138 2.74 -10.24 -2.47
CA SER A 138 2.58 -11.67 -2.76
C SER A 138 1.15 -12.19 -2.55
N GLY A 139 0.36 -11.58 -1.67
CA GLY A 139 -1.03 -11.96 -1.39
C GLY A 139 -1.99 -11.43 -2.46
N ASP A 140 -1.82 -10.17 -2.85
CA ASP A 140 -2.71 -9.50 -3.81
C ASP A 140 -2.41 -9.88 -5.27
N PHE A 141 -1.15 -10.17 -5.60
CA PHE A 141 -0.70 -10.32 -6.98
C PHE A 141 -1.47 -11.41 -7.76
N GLU A 142 -1.60 -12.61 -7.19
CA GLU A 142 -2.24 -13.72 -7.90
C GLU A 142 -3.75 -13.48 -8.06
N ALA A 143 -4.41 -12.85 -7.08
CA ALA A 143 -5.81 -12.48 -7.21
C ALA A 143 -6.01 -11.42 -8.30
N ALA A 144 -5.14 -10.40 -8.34
CA ALA A 144 -5.18 -9.33 -9.33
C ALA A 144 -5.07 -9.88 -10.76
N VAL A 145 -4.03 -10.66 -11.07
CA VAL A 145 -3.77 -11.14 -12.44
C VAL A 145 -4.78 -12.18 -12.93
N ASN A 146 -5.53 -12.82 -12.02
CA ASN A 146 -6.56 -13.81 -12.34
C ASN A 146 -8.00 -13.26 -12.32
N SER A 147 -8.19 -11.99 -11.94
CA SER A 147 -9.51 -11.33 -11.82
C SER A 147 -10.34 -11.27 -13.10
N GLY A 148 -9.70 -11.42 -14.27
CA GLY A 148 -10.31 -11.20 -15.58
C GLY A 148 -10.07 -9.79 -16.14
N GLU A 149 -9.64 -8.85 -15.29
CA GLU A 149 -9.16 -7.54 -15.72
C GLU A 149 -7.79 -7.67 -16.41
N ILE A 150 -7.47 -6.70 -17.27
CA ILE A 150 -6.13 -6.57 -17.86
C ILE A 150 -5.27 -5.75 -16.89
N TRP A 151 -4.11 -6.28 -16.54
CA TRP A 151 -3.18 -5.67 -15.59
C TRP A 151 -1.85 -5.36 -16.26
N PHE A 152 -1.41 -4.10 -16.25
CA PHE A 152 -0.05 -3.76 -16.65
C PHE A 152 0.78 -3.44 -15.40
N ILE A 153 1.76 -4.29 -15.12
CA ILE A 153 2.49 -4.31 -13.85
C ILE A 153 3.95 -3.90 -14.05
N ASN A 154 4.39 -2.92 -13.26
CA ASN A 154 5.78 -2.50 -13.14
C ASN A 154 6.48 -3.21 -11.97
N PHE A 155 7.37 -4.15 -12.27
CA PHE A 155 8.28 -4.74 -11.29
C PHE A 155 9.51 -3.87 -11.14
N TYR A 156 9.64 -3.22 -9.98
CA TYR A 156 10.72 -2.28 -9.68
C TYR A 156 11.51 -2.72 -8.45
N PHE A 157 12.64 -2.07 -8.21
CA PHE A 157 13.47 -2.27 -7.03
C PHE A 157 13.82 -0.90 -6.41
N PRO A 158 13.94 -0.77 -5.09
CA PRO A 158 14.37 0.48 -4.46
C PRO A 158 15.83 0.81 -4.87
N ARG A 159 16.24 2.08 -4.88
CA ARG A 159 17.61 2.49 -5.29
C ARG A 159 18.01 2.10 -6.72
N CYS A 160 17.03 2.03 -7.60
CA CYS A 160 17.23 1.68 -9.01
C CYS A 160 17.07 2.94 -9.87
N SER A 161 18.17 3.49 -10.39
CA SER A 161 18.14 4.72 -11.20
C SER A 161 17.11 4.67 -12.33
N HIS A 162 17.08 3.58 -13.09
CA HIS A 162 16.11 3.39 -14.17
C HIS A 162 14.65 3.29 -13.70
N CYS A 163 14.43 2.82 -12.47
CA CYS A 163 13.11 2.74 -11.87
C CYS A 163 12.63 4.14 -11.45
N HIS A 164 13.52 4.98 -10.88
CA HIS A 164 13.22 6.38 -10.59
C HIS A 164 12.98 7.21 -11.84
N GLN A 165 13.73 6.98 -12.91
CA GLN A 165 13.52 7.63 -14.20
C GLN A 165 12.16 7.26 -14.82
N LEU A 166 11.72 6.02 -14.64
CA LEU A 166 10.42 5.56 -15.13
C LEU A 166 9.24 6.08 -14.28
N ALA A 167 9.42 6.27 -12.98
CA ALA A 167 8.31 6.54 -12.07
C ALA A 167 7.41 7.72 -12.48
N PRO A 168 7.92 8.90 -12.93
CA PRO A 168 7.06 9.97 -13.45
C PRO A 168 6.24 9.53 -14.66
N THR A 169 6.85 8.89 -15.65
CA THR A 169 6.16 8.40 -16.84
C THR A 169 5.12 7.33 -16.50
N TRP A 170 5.41 6.46 -15.52
CA TRP A 170 4.46 5.45 -15.07
C TRP A 170 3.22 6.07 -14.42
N ARG A 171 3.36 7.17 -13.68
CA ARG A 171 2.23 7.94 -13.13
C ARG A 171 1.37 8.58 -14.21
N ASP A 172 2.00 9.24 -15.17
CA ASP A 172 1.27 9.89 -16.26
C ASP A 172 0.54 8.86 -17.12
N PHE A 173 1.21 7.74 -17.41
CA PHE A 173 0.60 6.59 -18.07
C PHE A 173 -0.58 6.02 -17.27
N ALA A 174 -0.46 5.90 -15.95
CA ALA A 174 -1.53 5.38 -15.11
C ALA A 174 -2.79 6.26 -15.13
N LYS A 175 -2.61 7.58 -15.11
CA LYS A 175 -3.71 8.54 -15.25
C LYS A 175 -4.40 8.46 -16.60
N GLU A 176 -3.65 8.23 -17.67
CA GLU A 176 -4.21 8.13 -19.03
C GLU A 176 -5.00 6.84 -19.24
N MET A 177 -4.59 5.74 -18.60
CA MET A 177 -5.24 4.44 -18.71
C MET A 177 -6.27 4.16 -17.60
N ASP A 178 -6.55 5.15 -16.75
CA ASP A 178 -7.50 5.01 -15.64
C ASP A 178 -8.88 4.62 -16.17
N GLY A 179 -9.49 3.61 -15.54
CA GLY A 179 -10.74 3.01 -15.97
C GLY A 179 -10.69 2.13 -17.23
N VAL A 180 -9.55 2.05 -17.93
CA VAL A 180 -9.40 1.21 -19.14
C VAL A 180 -8.72 -0.11 -18.82
N ILE A 181 -7.59 -0.06 -18.11
CA ILE A 181 -6.87 -1.24 -17.59
C ILE A 181 -6.36 -0.94 -16.19
N ARG A 182 -5.99 -1.99 -15.45
CA ARG A 182 -5.43 -1.85 -14.11
C ARG A 182 -3.93 -1.66 -14.17
N ILE A 183 -3.43 -0.65 -13.45
CA ILE A 183 -2.00 -0.35 -13.40
C ILE A 183 -1.44 -0.76 -12.06
N GLY A 184 -0.48 -1.69 -12.10
CA GLY A 184 0.14 -2.29 -10.93
C GLY A 184 1.60 -1.89 -10.75
N ALA A 185 2.09 -1.96 -9.53
CA ALA A 185 3.50 -1.88 -9.21
C ALA A 185 3.88 -2.90 -8.14
N VAL A 186 4.97 -3.64 -8.35
CA VAL A 186 5.48 -4.62 -7.39
C VAL A 186 6.88 -4.17 -6.96
N ASN A 187 7.05 -3.95 -5.65
CA ASN A 187 8.35 -3.70 -5.05
C ASN A 187 9.09 -5.03 -4.84
N CYS A 188 10.05 -5.35 -5.71
CA CYS A 188 10.84 -6.57 -5.58
C CYS A 188 11.88 -6.55 -4.44
N GLY A 189 12.12 -5.38 -3.84
CA GLY A 189 12.90 -5.28 -2.60
C GLY A 189 12.20 -5.94 -1.42
N ASP A 190 10.89 -5.70 -1.31
CA ASP A 190 10.04 -6.30 -0.26
C ASP A 190 9.52 -7.68 -0.69
N ASN A 191 9.31 -7.91 -1.99
CA ASN A 191 8.67 -9.11 -2.54
C ASN A 191 9.63 -9.96 -3.40
N ASN A 192 10.85 -10.21 -2.91
CA ASN A 192 11.89 -10.93 -3.67
C ASN A 192 11.43 -12.32 -4.16
N HIS A 193 10.76 -13.10 -3.31
CA HIS A 193 10.26 -14.43 -3.68
C HIS A 193 9.26 -14.40 -4.83
N LEU A 194 8.32 -13.43 -4.82
CA LEU A 194 7.37 -13.22 -5.90
C LEU A 194 8.10 -12.89 -7.21
N CYS A 195 9.00 -11.91 -7.18
CA CYS A 195 9.71 -11.46 -8.37
C CYS A 195 10.59 -12.57 -8.97
N ARG A 196 11.29 -13.35 -8.14
CA ARG A 196 12.06 -14.52 -8.59
C ARG A 196 11.18 -15.58 -9.23
N ARG A 197 10.03 -15.90 -8.61
CA ARG A 197 9.07 -16.90 -9.14
C ARG A 197 8.47 -16.47 -10.48
N LYS A 198 8.26 -15.17 -10.68
CA LYS A 198 7.81 -14.59 -11.96
C LYS A 198 8.95 -14.36 -12.97
N GLY A 199 10.19 -14.77 -12.64
CA GLY A 199 11.34 -14.68 -13.55
C GLY A 199 11.88 -13.26 -13.75
N ILE A 200 11.63 -12.35 -12.81
CA ILE A 200 12.11 -10.96 -12.88
C ILE A 200 13.56 -10.90 -12.39
N ASN A 201 14.49 -10.65 -13.31
CA ASN A 201 15.93 -10.58 -13.03
C ASN A 201 16.53 -9.20 -13.30
N SER A 202 15.74 -8.24 -13.79
CA SER A 202 16.20 -6.87 -14.07
C SER A 202 15.07 -5.87 -13.86
N TYR A 203 15.45 -4.64 -13.50
CA TYR A 203 14.51 -3.60 -13.09
C TYR A 203 14.70 -2.29 -13.88
N PRO A 204 13.62 -1.57 -14.19
CA PRO A 204 12.23 -2.02 -14.10
C PRO A 204 11.92 -3.06 -15.20
N SER A 205 11.03 -4.01 -14.89
CA SER A 205 10.48 -4.96 -15.85
C SER A 205 8.96 -4.78 -15.93
N LEU A 206 8.44 -4.63 -17.14
CA LEU A 206 7.04 -4.26 -17.37
C LEU A 206 6.33 -5.42 -18.08
N TYR A 207 5.24 -5.89 -17.50
CA TYR A 207 4.48 -7.04 -18.03
C TYR A 207 2.99 -6.77 -17.99
N ILE A 208 2.30 -7.13 -19.08
CA ILE A 208 0.84 -7.15 -19.12
C ILE A 208 0.33 -8.57 -18.83
N TYR A 209 -0.68 -8.66 -17.99
CA TYR A 209 -1.34 -9.88 -17.55
C TYR A 209 -2.80 -9.85 -17.95
N ARG A 210 -3.31 -11.01 -18.36
CA ARG A 210 -4.73 -11.26 -18.59
C ARG A 210 -5.03 -12.69 -18.19
N SER A 211 -6.17 -12.89 -17.52
CA SER A 211 -6.56 -14.22 -17.04
C SER A 211 -6.56 -15.26 -18.17
N GLY A 212 -5.92 -16.41 -17.92
CA GLY A 212 -5.79 -17.50 -18.88
C GLY A 212 -4.80 -17.29 -20.02
N GLN A 213 -4.07 -16.16 -20.07
CA GLN A 213 -3.06 -15.88 -21.10
C GLN A 213 -1.65 -15.83 -20.51
N VAL A 214 -0.66 -16.10 -21.37
CA VAL A 214 0.76 -15.93 -20.99
C VAL A 214 1.05 -14.43 -20.87
N PRO A 215 1.71 -13.97 -19.78
CA PRO A 215 2.02 -12.55 -19.63
C PRO A 215 2.99 -12.07 -20.72
N GLU A 216 2.73 -10.89 -21.29
CA GLU A 216 3.59 -10.31 -22.32
C GLU A 216 4.49 -9.21 -21.77
N LYS A 217 5.78 -9.28 -22.10
CA LYS A 217 6.78 -8.32 -21.66
C LYS A 217 6.82 -7.12 -22.59
N PHE A 218 6.77 -5.91 -22.03
CA PHE A 218 7.06 -4.70 -22.78
C PHE A 218 8.58 -4.50 -22.93
N ASN A 219 9.03 -4.41 -24.19
CA ASN A 219 10.44 -4.21 -24.55
C ASN A 219 10.68 -2.89 -25.29
N GLY A 220 9.66 -2.04 -25.43
CA GLY A 220 9.77 -0.76 -26.12
C GLY A 220 10.47 0.32 -25.29
N GLU A 221 10.62 1.50 -25.90
CA GLU A 221 11.05 2.69 -25.16
C GLU A 221 10.00 3.08 -24.12
N ARG A 222 10.45 3.36 -22.91
CA ARG A 222 9.57 3.58 -21.74
C ARG A 222 9.03 5.01 -21.67
N ASN A 223 8.56 5.54 -22.81
CA ASN A 223 7.81 6.79 -22.88
C ASN A 223 6.30 6.50 -22.82
N ARG A 224 5.51 7.49 -22.42
CA ARG A 224 4.06 7.35 -22.20
C ARG A 224 3.34 6.80 -23.44
N ASP A 225 3.59 7.40 -24.60
CA ASP A 225 2.89 7.05 -25.85
C ASP A 225 3.13 5.60 -26.27
N ASN A 226 4.35 5.07 -26.08
CA ASN A 226 4.65 3.67 -26.36
C ASN A 226 4.00 2.71 -25.34
N LEU A 227 3.88 3.10 -24.07
CA LEU A 227 3.17 2.31 -23.06
C LEU A 227 1.67 2.24 -23.38
N VAL A 228 1.06 3.36 -23.75
CA VAL A 228 -0.35 3.43 -24.21
C VAL A 228 -0.53 2.56 -25.44
N ARG A 229 0.28 2.77 -26.48
CA ARG A 229 0.17 2.02 -27.74
C ARG A 229 0.31 0.52 -27.53
N PHE A 230 1.25 0.09 -26.68
CA PHE A 230 1.39 -1.33 -26.33
C PHE A 230 0.14 -1.85 -25.62
N SER A 231 -0.35 -1.12 -24.61
CA SER A 231 -1.53 -1.52 -23.84
C SER A 231 -2.79 -1.65 -24.70
N MET A 232 -2.99 -0.73 -25.64
CA MET A 232 -4.12 -0.74 -26.58
C MET A 232 -4.19 -1.98 -27.47
N GLN A 233 -3.09 -2.71 -27.67
CA GLN A 233 -3.08 -3.96 -28.44
C GLN A 233 -3.82 -5.10 -27.71
N PHE A 234 -3.95 -5.01 -26.39
CA PHE A 234 -4.56 -6.05 -25.55
C PHE A 234 -6.02 -5.75 -25.22
N ILE A 235 -6.46 -4.53 -25.48
CA ILE A 235 -7.82 -4.09 -25.26
C ILE A 235 -8.65 -4.49 -26.48
N THR A 236 -9.63 -5.35 -26.27
CA THR A 236 -10.59 -5.72 -27.33
C THR A 236 -11.62 -4.61 -27.47
N THR A 237 -11.42 -3.69 -28.41
CA THR A 237 -12.45 -2.74 -28.82
C THR A 237 -13.18 -3.27 -30.05
N THR A 238 -14.47 -3.51 -29.93
CA THR A 238 -15.33 -3.78 -31.09
C THR A 238 -15.88 -2.44 -31.57
N ILE A 239 -15.32 -1.91 -32.66
CA ILE A 239 -15.84 -0.71 -33.31
C ILE A 239 -16.68 -1.14 -34.51
N THR A 240 -18.00 -1.01 -34.39
CA THR A 240 -18.92 -1.27 -35.50
C THR A 240 -19.19 0.03 -36.23
N GLN A 241 -18.86 0.09 -37.53
CA GLN A 241 -19.29 1.19 -38.37
C GLN A 241 -20.79 1.06 -38.65
N LEU A 242 -21.55 2.11 -38.38
CA LEU A 242 -22.99 2.16 -38.62
C LEU A 242 -23.27 2.94 -39.91
N TRP A 243 -24.05 2.35 -40.80
CA TRP A 243 -24.57 2.97 -42.02
C TRP A 243 -26.07 2.70 -42.15
N GLN A 244 -26.72 3.33 -43.14
CA GLN A 244 -28.18 3.24 -43.31
C GLN A 244 -28.70 1.80 -43.42
N GLY A 245 -27.87 0.85 -43.86
CA GLY A 245 -28.25 -0.54 -44.08
C GLY A 245 -28.15 -1.45 -42.85
N ASN A 246 -27.39 -1.10 -41.81
CA ASN A 246 -27.21 -1.94 -40.62
C ASN A 246 -27.58 -1.24 -39.31
N VAL A 247 -27.71 0.09 -39.29
CA VAL A 247 -27.89 0.85 -38.05
C VAL A 247 -29.08 0.36 -37.22
N PHE A 248 -30.21 0.05 -37.86
CA PHE A 248 -31.40 -0.43 -37.15
C PHE A 248 -31.21 -1.85 -36.61
N SER A 249 -30.67 -2.78 -37.41
CA SER A 249 -30.47 -4.16 -36.98
C SER A 249 -29.43 -4.29 -35.86
N GLU A 250 -28.34 -3.53 -35.93
CA GLU A 250 -27.29 -3.52 -34.91
C GLU A 250 -27.80 -2.94 -33.58
N ILE A 251 -28.59 -1.86 -33.64
CA ILE A 251 -29.21 -1.26 -32.46
C ILE A 251 -30.26 -2.19 -31.85
N GLU A 252 -31.13 -2.80 -32.65
CA GLU A 252 -32.14 -3.75 -32.16
C GLU A 252 -31.51 -5.00 -31.54
N SER A 253 -30.48 -5.55 -32.18
CA SER A 253 -29.73 -6.71 -31.68
C SER A 253 -29.09 -6.42 -30.31
N ALA A 254 -28.41 -5.29 -30.18
CA ALA A 254 -27.82 -4.88 -28.91
C ALA A 254 -28.89 -4.62 -27.83
N PHE A 255 -30.00 -3.98 -28.19
CA PHE A 255 -31.12 -3.76 -27.27
C PHE A 255 -31.69 -5.09 -26.76
N SER A 256 -31.89 -6.07 -27.64
CA SER A 256 -32.36 -7.41 -27.25
C SER A 256 -31.37 -8.14 -26.32
N SER A 257 -30.09 -7.78 -26.41
CA SER A 257 -29.01 -8.33 -25.57
C SER A 257 -28.76 -7.49 -24.30
N GLY A 258 -29.51 -6.40 -24.08
CA GLY A 258 -29.34 -5.50 -22.95
C GLY A 258 -28.06 -4.65 -22.99
N LEU A 259 -27.46 -4.47 -24.17
CA LEU A 259 -26.23 -3.68 -24.37
C LEU A 259 -26.55 -2.26 -24.83
N SER A 260 -25.88 -1.27 -24.22
CA SER A 260 -25.98 0.15 -24.59
C SER A 260 -24.96 0.52 -25.67
N TRP A 261 -25.26 1.56 -26.45
CA TRP A 261 -24.38 2.07 -27.52
C TRP A 261 -23.82 3.46 -27.21
N LEU A 262 -22.53 3.63 -27.52
CA LEU A 262 -21.90 4.93 -27.71
C LEU A 262 -21.67 5.15 -29.21
N ILE A 263 -22.40 6.09 -29.82
CA ILE A 263 -22.31 6.37 -31.25
C ILE A 263 -21.72 7.76 -31.45
N THR A 264 -20.67 7.86 -32.25
CA THR A 264 -20.11 9.13 -32.68
C THR A 264 -20.42 9.40 -34.14
N PHE A 265 -20.91 10.60 -34.45
CA PHE A 265 -21.17 11.05 -35.82
C PHE A 265 -20.01 11.91 -36.31
N CYS A 266 -19.47 11.58 -37.48
CA CYS A 266 -18.37 12.29 -38.13
C CYS A 266 -18.88 12.92 -39.43
N SER A 267 -18.43 14.16 -39.72
CA SER A 267 -18.73 14.88 -40.98
C SER A 267 -17.44 15.49 -41.52
N ASP A 268 -17.21 15.41 -42.83
CA ASP A 268 -15.99 15.82 -43.55
C ASP A 268 -15.74 17.34 -43.63
N SER A 269 -16.33 18.13 -42.73
CA SER A 269 -16.15 19.58 -42.69
C SER A 269 -14.78 19.98 -42.14
N GLY A 270 -13.72 19.78 -42.94
CA GLY A 270 -12.47 20.54 -42.94
C GLY A 270 -11.58 20.55 -41.69
N GLY A 271 -11.91 19.77 -40.65
CA GLY A 271 -11.08 19.61 -39.44
C GLY A 271 -11.18 18.19 -38.92
N ASN A 272 -10.08 17.61 -38.45
CA ASN A 272 -9.94 16.22 -38.00
C ASN A 272 -10.72 15.87 -36.72
N THR A 273 -11.93 16.39 -36.52
CA THR A 273 -12.69 16.27 -35.27
C THR A 273 -14.09 15.69 -35.53
N CYS A 274 -14.26 14.40 -35.26
CA CYS A 274 -15.57 13.78 -35.01
C CYS A 274 -16.12 14.31 -33.69
N ALA A 275 -16.84 15.43 -33.69
CA ALA A 275 -17.16 16.17 -32.46
C ALA A 275 -18.59 15.97 -31.93
N GLN A 276 -19.43 15.13 -32.56
CA GLN A 276 -20.80 14.89 -32.09
C GLN A 276 -20.99 13.45 -31.64
N SER A 277 -20.72 13.18 -30.36
CA SER A 277 -21.10 11.93 -29.69
C SER A 277 -22.55 12.01 -29.23
N ALA A 278 -23.39 11.06 -29.62
CA ALA A 278 -24.72 10.88 -29.06
C ALA A 278 -24.69 9.63 -28.16
N PHE A 279 -24.94 9.82 -26.87
CA PHE A 279 -25.17 8.71 -25.94
C PHE A 279 -26.65 8.35 -25.99
N PHE A 280 -26.97 7.15 -26.48
CA PHE A 280 -28.30 6.56 -26.28
C PHE A 280 -28.28 5.71 -25.02
N CYS A 281 -28.55 6.35 -23.88
CA CYS A 281 -28.86 5.66 -22.64
C CYS A 281 -30.38 5.56 -22.53
N MET A 282 -30.99 4.50 -23.07
CA MET A 282 -32.38 4.18 -22.72
C MET A 282 -32.36 3.43 -21.39
N LEU A 283 -32.55 4.17 -20.30
CA LEU A 283 -32.96 3.63 -19.01
C LEU A 283 -34.25 2.83 -19.22
N THR A 284 -34.14 1.50 -19.24
CA THR A 284 -35.30 0.61 -19.13
C THR A 284 -35.78 0.61 -17.68
N HIS A 285 -36.57 1.62 -17.32
CA HIS A 285 -37.57 1.46 -16.29
C HIS A 285 -38.78 0.78 -16.94
N THR A 286 -38.90 -0.53 -16.77
CA THR A 286 -40.18 -1.26 -16.77
C THR A 286 -40.12 -2.37 -15.74
#